data_AF-A0A1C6LP32-F1
#
_entry.id   AF-A0A1C6LP32-F1
#
_cell.length_a   1.000
_cell.length_b   1.000
_cell.length_c   1.000
_cell.angle_alpha   90.00
_cell.angle_beta   90.00
_cell.angle_gamma   90.00
#
_symmetry.space_group_name_H-M   'P 1'
#
loop_
_entity.id
_entity.type
_entity.pdbx_description
1 polymer ?
#
loop_
_entity_poly.entity_id
_entity_poly.type
_entity_poly.pdbx_seq_one_letter_code
_entity_poly.pdbx_strand_id
1 'polypeptide(L)'
;MAQEDGSGDCPTGPGTGMMAARTMSSAFAGRSASPLVTTGPRLGTGEVIPAAVPRTAFGQGRDGSMARHQPNQRLGTLLNEAAWNPAELARAVNDIGKAQGLALRYDRTSVAHWLTGSRPRPPVPDLVASAFSRRTGRLVTVGETGLARPGRPADDPLLTSGAGTDDIVNRLTVLSRADADPAGRPRLTDSAYSLDPDASPDWRPGRPMPVRPRRTGARVTAAEVRTLQEMSQVFVDLMERYGGAHARSALAAYLTDDTSRLLVAPAQAALRKQLFSGAAQLTHVLARMTMDAGHPSLAQRYFTTALGLAHEADDRRLYAITLRAMSLQALRLGFHARARQLADTAVETARSSDDPSARAFLLSQRALTHAYASHRRQAVDDLTAAEAQHDRATGPPGPFSMYPRPGLDYQRGLALLALGDAPQAARALTSSAAARGADRHRSGALTHARLAATLLPLGRLEESCVHWHVFLDHYPGLRAAPADHALKHLRTSLRGFRDRPEAAAVLHHARTVTRPKPAPSTDRNTGPAG
;
A
#
# COMPACT_ATOMS: atom_id res chain seq x y z
N MET A 1 -6.09 -59.24 32.72
CA MET A 1 -5.78 -59.11 34.17
C MET A 1 -6.37 -57.76 34.59
N ALA A 2 -7.56 -57.83 35.23
CA ALA A 2 -8.40 -56.81 35.92
C ALA A 2 -8.73 -55.48 35.17
N GLN A 3 -9.98 -55.14 34.81
CA GLN A 3 -11.21 -54.78 35.59
C GLN A 3 -11.01 -53.53 36.48
N GLU A 4 -11.88 -52.52 36.56
CA GLU A 4 -13.36 -52.39 36.46
C GLU A 4 -13.73 -50.88 36.30
N ASP A 5 -14.64 -50.47 35.41
CA ASP A 5 -16.09 -50.21 35.56
C ASP A 5 -16.51 -48.79 36.04
N GLY A 6 -17.55 -48.24 35.39
CA GLY A 6 -18.21 -47.00 35.82
C GLY A 6 -19.10 -46.30 34.78
N SER A 7 -20.22 -46.94 34.42
CA SER A 7 -21.33 -46.47 33.57
C SER A 7 -22.05 -45.20 34.06
N GLY A 8 -22.74 -44.49 33.16
CA GLY A 8 -23.72 -43.46 33.53
C GLY A 8 -24.44 -42.82 32.34
N ASP A 9 -25.72 -43.16 32.20
CA ASP A 9 -26.66 -42.91 31.09
C ASP A 9 -27.03 -41.45 30.75
N CYS A 10 -27.50 -41.32 29.51
CA CYS A 10 -28.25 -40.21 28.89
C CYS A 10 -29.66 -40.05 29.54
N PRO A 11 -30.42 -38.94 29.32
CA PRO A 11 -31.28 -38.91 28.13
C PRO A 11 -31.71 -37.53 27.55
N THR A 12 -31.85 -37.51 26.21
CA THR A 12 -32.93 -36.94 25.35
C THR A 12 -33.50 -35.50 25.50
N GLY A 13 -33.23 -34.69 24.46
CA GLY A 13 -34.03 -33.70 23.66
C GLY A 13 -35.36 -33.07 24.13
N PRO A 14 -36.12 -32.35 23.26
CA PRO A 14 -35.93 -32.06 21.82
C PRO A 14 -36.17 -30.57 21.44
N GLY A 15 -36.09 -30.21 20.15
CA GLY A 15 -36.70 -28.94 19.69
C GLY A 15 -36.22 -28.33 18.36
N THR A 16 -36.17 -29.12 17.28
CA THR A 16 -35.89 -28.62 15.93
C THR A 16 -37.09 -27.84 15.38
N GLY A 17 -36.97 -26.51 15.30
CA GLY A 17 -37.96 -25.61 14.68
C GLY A 17 -37.46 -25.10 13.33
N MET A 18 -37.78 -25.85 12.28
CA MET A 18 -37.61 -25.49 10.88
C MET A 18 -38.76 -24.56 10.47
N MET A 19 -38.49 -23.28 10.21
CA MET A 19 -39.44 -22.38 9.53
C MET A 19 -38.85 -21.82 8.25
N ALA A 20 -39.44 -22.27 7.15
CA ALA A 20 -39.28 -21.75 5.81
C ALA A 20 -39.88 -20.33 5.73
N ALA A 21 -39.06 -19.34 5.36
CA ALA A 21 -39.57 -18.05 4.93
C ALA A 21 -39.83 -18.09 3.42
N ARG A 22 -41.12 -18.21 3.09
CA ARG A 22 -41.68 -18.05 1.76
C ARG A 22 -41.32 -16.68 1.16
N THR A 23 -40.99 -16.73 -0.12
CA THR A 23 -41.16 -15.68 -1.11
C THR A 23 -42.52 -14.99 -0.98
N MET A 24 -42.51 -13.65 -0.83
CA MET A 24 -43.58 -12.80 -1.32
C MET A 24 -42.99 -11.60 -2.06
N SER A 25 -43.30 -11.61 -3.35
CA SER A 25 -43.24 -10.51 -4.28
C SER A 25 -44.30 -9.47 -3.89
N SER A 26 -43.95 -8.19 -3.81
CA SER A 26 -44.92 -7.12 -4.04
C SER A 26 -44.23 -5.91 -4.65
N ALA A 27 -44.54 -5.68 -5.92
CA ALA A 27 -44.31 -4.44 -6.64
C ALA A 27 -45.01 -3.27 -5.94
N PHE A 28 -44.36 -2.11 -5.91
CA PHE A 28 -45.07 -0.84 -5.91
C PHE A 28 -44.32 0.17 -6.80
N ALA A 29 -44.99 0.53 -7.89
CA ALA A 29 -44.65 1.63 -8.77
C ALA A 29 -45.02 2.97 -8.10
N GLY A 30 -44.28 4.04 -8.36
CA GLY A 30 -44.74 5.36 -7.96
C GLY A 30 -43.74 6.51 -8.09
N ARG A 31 -43.72 7.12 -9.28
CA ARG A 31 -43.62 8.58 -9.53
C ARG A 31 -42.27 9.31 -9.34
N SER A 32 -41.61 9.49 -10.49
CA SER A 32 -41.28 10.78 -11.14
C SER A 32 -41.30 12.09 -10.32
N ALA A 33 -40.17 12.81 -10.34
CA ALA A 33 -40.12 14.27 -10.54
C ALA A 33 -38.70 14.75 -10.91
N SER A 34 -38.54 15.22 -12.16
CA SER A 34 -37.40 16.03 -12.61
C SER A 34 -37.67 17.51 -12.32
N PRO A 35 -36.65 18.37 -12.12
CA PRO A 35 -36.81 19.80 -12.32
C PRO A 35 -36.20 20.27 -13.65
N LEU A 36 -36.93 21.20 -14.25
CA LEU A 36 -36.72 21.85 -15.53
C LEU A 36 -35.51 22.80 -15.52
N VAL A 37 -34.90 22.86 -16.70
CA VAL A 37 -33.99 23.90 -17.18
C VAL A 37 -34.83 25.10 -17.65
N THR A 38 -34.48 26.31 -17.22
CA THR A 38 -35.04 27.56 -17.74
C THR A 38 -33.95 28.39 -18.42
N THR A 39 -34.26 28.82 -19.63
CA THR A 39 -33.46 29.60 -20.58
C THR A 39 -33.73 31.10 -20.51
N GLY A 40 -32.65 31.90 -20.61
CA GLY A 40 -32.57 33.22 -21.29
C GLY A 40 -33.19 34.46 -20.60
N PRO A 41 -32.89 35.70 -21.05
CA PRO A 41 -32.33 36.08 -22.37
C PRO A 41 -31.14 37.09 -22.36
N ARG A 42 -30.72 37.45 -23.60
CA ARG A 42 -29.59 38.27 -24.08
C ARG A 42 -29.86 39.79 -24.11
N LEU A 43 -28.76 40.55 -24.32
CA LEU A 43 -28.53 41.80 -25.11
C LEU A 43 -27.69 42.80 -24.27
N GLY A 44 -26.66 43.51 -24.74
CA GLY A 44 -26.15 43.75 -26.09
C GLY A 44 -24.84 44.55 -26.10
N THR A 45 -24.24 44.58 -27.30
CA THR A 45 -23.71 45.74 -28.05
C THR A 45 -22.33 46.37 -27.76
N GLY A 46 -21.52 46.41 -28.84
CA GLY A 46 -20.53 47.45 -29.23
C GLY A 46 -19.22 47.44 -28.43
N GLU A 47 -18.03 47.71 -28.96
CA GLU A 47 -17.63 48.41 -30.18
C GLU A 47 -16.11 48.17 -30.39
N VAL A 48 -15.61 48.37 -31.60
CA VAL A 48 -14.24 48.04 -32.06
C VAL A 48 -13.54 49.33 -32.55
N ILE A 49 -12.18 49.36 -32.50
CA ILE A 49 -11.21 50.16 -33.32
C ILE A 49 -10.75 51.54 -32.72
N PRO A 50 -9.50 52.08 -32.93
CA PRO A 50 -8.17 51.52 -33.21
C PRO A 50 -6.99 52.09 -32.35
N ALA A 51 -5.80 51.59 -32.69
CA ALA A 51 -4.43 51.95 -32.28
C ALA A 51 -3.97 53.42 -32.49
N ALA A 52 -2.98 53.81 -31.70
CA ALA A 52 -2.00 54.85 -32.05
C ALA A 52 -0.62 54.54 -31.43
N VAL A 53 0.42 54.59 -32.29
CA VAL A 53 1.85 54.51 -31.96
C VAL A 53 2.40 55.94 -31.83
N PRO A 54 3.40 56.18 -30.96
CA PRO A 54 4.63 56.80 -31.48
C PRO A 54 5.94 56.24 -30.90
N ARG A 55 6.82 55.86 -31.83
CA ARG A 55 8.26 56.16 -31.98
C ARG A 55 9.15 56.44 -30.75
N THR A 56 10.08 55.49 -30.54
CA THR A 56 11.55 55.61 -30.34
C THR A 56 12.14 56.64 -29.37
N ALA A 57 12.86 56.12 -28.37
CA ALA A 57 14.13 56.68 -27.89
C ALA A 57 15.12 55.55 -27.58
N PHE A 58 16.31 55.66 -28.16
CA PHE A 58 17.46 54.77 -27.96
C PHE A 58 17.99 54.85 -26.52
N GLY A 59 18.30 53.70 -25.92
CA GLY A 59 19.03 53.58 -24.67
C GLY A 59 19.68 52.21 -24.56
N GLN A 60 20.94 52.11 -24.96
CA GLN A 60 21.78 50.93 -24.74
C GLN A 60 21.92 50.67 -23.24
N GLY A 61 21.61 49.44 -22.81
CA GLY A 61 21.79 49.04 -21.42
C GLY A 61 21.55 47.55 -21.19
N ARG A 62 22.63 46.77 -21.32
CA ARG A 62 22.87 45.44 -20.71
C ARG A 62 21.79 44.37 -20.93
N ASP A 63 22.05 43.51 -21.91
CA ASP A 63 21.41 42.18 -22.05
C ASP A 63 21.74 41.28 -20.85
N GLY A 64 20.93 41.40 -19.79
CA GLY A 64 20.66 40.32 -18.87
C GLY A 64 19.51 39.49 -19.43
N SER A 65 19.84 38.39 -20.11
CA SER A 65 18.89 37.35 -20.50
C SER A 65 18.20 36.77 -19.26
N MET A 66 17.15 37.44 -18.77
CA MET A 66 16.12 36.79 -17.95
C MET A 66 15.37 35.86 -18.89
N ALA A 67 15.71 34.57 -18.86
CA ALA A 67 14.88 33.54 -19.46
C ALA A 67 13.43 33.76 -18.99
N ARG A 68 12.59 34.30 -19.87
CA ARG A 68 11.18 34.57 -19.55
C ARG A 68 10.56 33.24 -19.17
N HIS A 69 10.31 33.03 -17.88
CA HIS A 69 9.69 31.80 -17.40
C HIS A 69 8.34 31.65 -18.08
N GLN A 70 8.22 30.65 -18.94
CA GLN A 70 6.98 30.38 -19.66
C GLN A 70 5.93 29.92 -18.64
N PRO A 71 4.75 30.57 -18.56
CA PRO A 71 3.71 30.18 -17.62
C PRO A 71 3.33 28.70 -17.80
N ASN A 72 3.23 27.97 -16.68
CA ASN A 72 2.84 26.57 -16.68
C ASN A 72 1.32 26.43 -16.85
N GLN A 73 0.86 26.57 -18.09
CA GLN A 73 -0.56 26.45 -18.45
C GLN A 73 -1.15 25.09 -18.09
N ARG A 74 -0.35 24.01 -18.17
CA ARG A 74 -0.79 22.66 -17.82
C ARG A 74 -1.20 22.53 -16.36
N LEU A 75 -0.39 23.10 -15.45
CA LEU A 75 -0.74 23.16 -14.03
C LEU A 75 -2.00 24.00 -13.77
N GLY A 76 -2.18 25.09 -14.52
CA GLY A 76 -3.40 25.91 -14.47
C GLY A 76 -4.65 25.14 -14.88
N THR A 77 -4.59 24.37 -15.97
CA THR A 77 -5.71 23.51 -16.40
C THR A 77 -6.07 22.46 -15.35
N LEU A 78 -5.08 21.82 -14.73
CA LEU A 78 -5.32 20.83 -13.68
C LEU A 78 -5.95 21.43 -12.42
N LEU A 79 -5.58 22.66 -12.03
CA LEU A 79 -6.24 23.37 -10.93
C LEU A 79 -7.73 23.60 -11.21
N ASN A 80 -8.06 23.98 -12.45
CA ASN A 80 -9.45 24.15 -12.87
C ASN A 80 -10.21 22.82 -12.88
N GLU A 81 -9.62 21.74 -13.43
CA GLU A 81 -10.20 20.39 -13.45
C GLU A 81 -10.48 19.89 -12.02
N ALA A 82 -9.55 20.13 -11.09
CA ALA A 82 -9.67 19.74 -9.69
C ALA A 82 -10.61 20.64 -8.86
N ALA A 83 -11.05 21.77 -9.42
CA ALA A 83 -11.70 22.86 -8.71
C ALA A 83 -10.91 23.28 -7.46
N TRP A 84 -9.59 23.49 -7.62
CA TRP A 84 -8.68 23.89 -6.56
C TRP A 84 -8.05 25.26 -6.80
N ASN A 85 -7.91 26.03 -5.73
CA ASN A 85 -7.02 27.19 -5.71
C ASN A 85 -5.57 26.80 -5.34
N PRO A 86 -4.57 27.68 -5.56
CA PRO A 86 -3.18 27.36 -5.26
C PRO A 86 -2.90 27.00 -3.78
N ALA A 87 -3.66 27.56 -2.83
CA ALA A 87 -3.49 27.23 -1.41
C ALA A 87 -4.01 25.82 -1.08
N GLU A 88 -5.07 25.37 -1.75
CA GLU A 88 -5.60 24.00 -1.63
C GLU A 88 -4.63 22.97 -2.20
N LEU A 89 -4.02 23.24 -3.35
CA LEU A 89 -2.97 22.37 -3.89
C LEU A 89 -1.78 22.26 -2.92
N ALA A 90 -1.33 23.39 -2.35
CA ALA A 90 -0.23 23.39 -1.40
C ALA A 90 -0.55 22.54 -0.15
N ARG A 91 -1.76 22.69 0.40
CA ARG A 91 -2.25 21.86 1.51
C ARG A 91 -2.29 20.38 1.14
N ALA A 92 -2.86 20.04 -0.01
CA ALA A 92 -2.92 18.66 -0.48
C ALA A 92 -1.52 18.04 -0.66
N VAL A 93 -0.56 18.76 -1.23
CA VAL A 93 0.84 18.31 -1.39
C VAL A 93 1.50 18.06 -0.04
N ASN A 94 1.32 18.97 0.92
CA ASN A 94 1.86 18.81 2.27
C ASN A 94 1.22 17.61 3.00
N ASP A 95 -0.09 17.42 2.85
CA ASP A 95 -0.81 16.29 3.46
C ASP A 95 -0.36 14.94 2.89
N ILE A 96 -0.14 14.87 1.57
CA ILE A 96 0.41 13.67 0.92
C ILE A 96 1.85 13.43 1.36
N GLY A 97 2.69 14.48 1.37
CA GLY A 97 4.06 14.38 1.86
C GLY A 97 4.10 13.84 3.29
N LYS A 98 3.29 14.42 4.19
CA LYS A 98 3.17 13.97 5.58
C LYS A 98 2.72 12.51 5.70
N ALA A 99 1.75 12.09 4.88
CA ALA A 99 1.29 10.70 4.84
C ALA A 99 2.38 9.71 4.36
N GLN A 100 3.38 10.21 3.61
CA GLN A 100 4.54 9.45 3.15
C GLN A 100 5.80 9.67 4.01
N GLY A 101 5.67 10.33 5.17
CA GLY A 101 6.79 10.58 6.09
C GLY A 101 7.65 11.81 5.78
N LEU A 102 7.27 12.61 4.78
CA LEU A 102 8.00 13.81 4.37
C LEU A 102 7.50 15.04 5.13
N ALA A 103 8.43 15.86 5.65
CA ALA A 103 8.11 17.12 6.30
C ALA A 103 8.19 18.29 5.30
N LEU A 104 7.04 18.65 4.71
CA LEU A 104 6.92 19.72 3.71
C LEU A 104 6.13 20.92 4.25
N ARG A 105 6.44 22.12 3.76
CA ARG A 105 5.79 23.39 4.16
C ARG A 105 5.53 24.30 2.96
N TYR A 106 4.89 23.77 1.92
CA TYR A 106 4.49 24.57 0.77
C TYR A 106 3.26 25.42 1.09
N ASP A 107 3.17 26.58 0.43
CA ASP A 107 2.09 27.56 0.60
C ASP A 107 1.56 28.04 -0.77
N ARG A 108 0.60 28.97 -0.74
CA ARG A 108 0.02 29.58 -1.94
C ARG A 108 1.09 30.20 -2.85
N THR A 109 2.09 30.86 -2.26
CA THR A 109 3.17 31.55 -2.98
C THR A 109 4.05 30.56 -3.72
N SER A 110 4.37 29.44 -3.10
CA SER A 110 5.11 28.34 -3.72
C SER A 110 4.42 27.85 -5.00
N VAL A 111 3.10 27.63 -4.94
CA VAL A 111 2.32 27.18 -6.10
C VAL A 111 2.19 28.28 -7.15
N ALA A 112 2.08 29.55 -6.75
CA ALA A 112 2.11 30.67 -7.69
C ALA A 112 3.42 30.70 -8.48
N HIS A 113 4.57 30.47 -7.83
CA HIS A 113 5.84 30.33 -8.52
C HIS A 113 5.86 29.13 -9.48
N TRP A 114 5.18 28.02 -9.15
CA TRP A 114 5.08 26.88 -10.07
C TRP A 114 4.25 27.19 -11.31
N LEU A 115 3.18 27.98 -11.15
CA LEU A 115 2.35 28.47 -12.24
C LEU A 115 3.11 29.46 -13.13
N THR A 116 4.02 30.25 -12.58
CA THR A 116 4.89 31.14 -13.38
C THR A 116 6.07 30.41 -14.04
N GLY A 117 6.22 29.10 -13.83
CA GLY A 117 7.20 28.26 -14.54
C GLY A 117 8.39 27.75 -13.71
N SER A 118 8.47 28.09 -12.41
CA SER A 118 9.46 27.44 -11.53
C SER A 118 9.11 25.97 -11.29
N ARG A 119 10.11 25.13 -11.04
CA ARG A 119 9.92 23.69 -10.81
C ARG A 119 10.46 23.31 -9.44
N PRO A 120 9.64 22.71 -8.55
CA PRO A 120 10.13 22.29 -7.26
C PRO A 120 11.10 21.09 -7.43
N ARG A 121 12.02 20.93 -6.48
CA ARG A 121 12.95 19.80 -6.47
C ARG A 121 12.17 18.49 -6.19
N PRO A 122 12.63 17.34 -6.71
CA PRO A 122 12.12 16.04 -6.27
C PRO A 122 12.16 15.94 -4.74
N PRO A 123 11.15 15.32 -4.10
CA PRO A 123 10.11 14.49 -4.71
C PRO A 123 8.77 15.22 -5.00
N VAL A 124 8.75 16.56 -4.97
CA VAL A 124 7.52 17.36 -5.01
C VAL A 124 6.74 17.25 -6.32
N PRO A 125 7.34 17.18 -7.52
CA PRO A 125 6.59 16.98 -8.75
C PRO A 125 5.70 15.71 -8.72
N ASP A 126 6.18 14.61 -8.14
CA ASP A 126 5.40 13.37 -7.96
C ASP A 126 4.26 13.54 -6.96
N LEU A 127 4.47 14.35 -5.90
CA LEU A 127 3.43 14.68 -4.93
C LEU A 127 2.33 15.55 -5.52
N VAL A 128 2.67 16.49 -6.41
CA VAL A 128 1.69 17.32 -7.13
C VAL A 128 0.84 16.45 -8.06
N ALA A 129 1.47 15.58 -8.85
CA ALA A 129 0.78 14.63 -9.72
C ALA A 129 -0.14 13.69 -8.91
N SER A 130 0.36 13.22 -7.76
CA SER A 130 -0.43 12.42 -6.80
C SER A 130 -1.62 13.18 -6.23
N ALA A 131 -1.47 14.46 -5.90
CA ALA A 131 -2.54 15.30 -5.37
C ALA A 131 -3.69 15.42 -6.36
N PHE A 132 -3.37 15.72 -7.62
CA PHE A 132 -4.37 15.75 -8.68
C PHE A 132 -4.99 14.39 -8.91
N SER A 133 -4.20 13.32 -8.97
CA SER A 133 -4.72 11.97 -9.21
C SER A 133 -5.74 11.53 -8.14
N ARG A 134 -5.48 11.84 -6.87
CA ARG A 134 -6.44 11.57 -5.78
C ARG A 134 -7.70 12.40 -5.92
N ARG A 135 -7.57 13.67 -6.34
CA ARG A 135 -8.66 14.63 -6.39
C ARG A 135 -9.60 14.40 -7.56
N THR A 136 -9.06 14.17 -8.75
CA THR A 136 -9.83 14.00 -9.99
C THR A 136 -10.33 12.57 -10.17
N GLY A 137 -9.73 11.60 -9.47
CA GLY A 137 -10.07 10.18 -9.58
C GLY A 137 -9.52 9.50 -10.84
N ARG A 138 -8.87 10.27 -11.74
CA ARG A 138 -8.08 9.73 -12.86
C ARG A 138 -6.60 9.76 -12.54
N LEU A 139 -5.81 8.99 -13.28
CA LEU A 139 -4.36 9.09 -13.21
C LEU A 139 -3.88 10.41 -13.83
N VAL A 140 -3.06 11.15 -13.07
CA VAL A 140 -2.34 12.35 -13.51
C VAL A 140 -0.85 12.12 -13.32
N THR A 141 -0.09 12.22 -14.39
CA THR A 141 1.37 12.02 -14.44
C THR A 141 2.13 13.32 -14.17
N VAL A 142 3.41 13.21 -13.79
CA VAL A 142 4.27 14.40 -13.60
C VAL A 142 4.41 15.21 -14.91
N GLY A 143 4.41 14.54 -16.07
CA GLY A 143 4.44 15.20 -17.38
C GLY A 143 3.21 16.06 -17.64
N GLU A 144 2.03 15.59 -17.25
CA GLU A 144 0.77 16.34 -17.35
C GLU A 144 0.75 17.57 -16.43
N THR A 145 1.47 17.56 -15.31
CA THR A 145 1.58 18.76 -14.44
C THR A 145 2.46 19.87 -15.02
N GLY A 146 3.27 19.58 -16.04
CA GLY A 146 4.30 20.51 -16.55
C GLY A 146 5.49 20.73 -15.59
N LEU A 147 5.55 20.02 -14.45
CA LEU A 147 6.62 20.13 -13.46
C LEU A 147 7.76 19.12 -13.66
N ALA A 148 7.65 18.23 -14.66
CA ALA A 148 8.72 17.32 -15.04
C ALA A 148 10.00 18.12 -15.38
N ARG A 149 11.17 17.69 -14.89
CA ARG A 149 12.44 18.26 -15.35
C ARG A 149 12.73 17.81 -16.78
N PRO A 150 13.23 18.68 -17.67
CA PRO A 150 13.72 18.24 -18.97
C PRO A 150 14.95 17.36 -18.71
N GLY A 151 15.00 16.18 -19.32
CA GLY A 151 16.14 15.25 -19.14
C GLY A 151 16.10 14.42 -17.86
N ARG A 152 14.93 14.11 -17.28
CA ARG A 152 14.81 12.83 -16.54
C ARG A 152 15.13 11.77 -17.59
N PRO A 153 16.26 11.04 -17.51
CA PRO A 153 16.46 9.96 -18.45
C PRO A 153 15.25 9.02 -18.27
N ALA A 154 14.62 8.65 -19.37
CA ALA A 154 13.78 7.46 -19.42
C ALA A 154 14.58 6.20 -19.00
N ASP A 155 15.92 6.35 -18.94
CA ASP A 155 16.94 5.39 -18.53
C ASP A 155 17.41 5.60 -17.07
N ASP A 156 16.50 5.81 -16.11
CA ASP A 156 16.85 5.42 -14.74
C ASP A 156 16.64 3.90 -14.67
N PRO A 157 17.68 3.06 -14.64
CA PRO A 157 17.53 1.59 -14.61
C PRO A 157 16.71 1.10 -13.41
N LEU A 158 16.48 1.99 -12.44
CA LEU A 158 15.64 1.81 -11.27
C LEU A 158 14.14 2.07 -11.50
N LEU A 159 13.76 2.65 -12.64
CA LEU A 159 12.42 3.04 -13.08
C LEU A 159 12.01 2.44 -14.43
N THR A 160 12.96 2.01 -15.27
CA THR A 160 12.66 1.45 -16.59
C THR A 160 12.05 0.05 -16.44
N SER A 161 10.85 -0.16 -16.96
CA SER A 161 10.27 -1.51 -17.15
C SER A 161 10.83 -2.15 -18.41
N GLY A 162 12.06 -2.69 -18.36
CA GLY A 162 12.55 -3.55 -19.43
C GLY A 162 11.82 -4.90 -19.44
N ALA A 163 11.52 -5.38 -20.64
CA ALA A 163 10.68 -6.57 -20.88
C ALA A 163 11.48 -7.90 -20.92
N GLY A 164 12.65 -7.97 -20.29
CA GLY A 164 13.55 -9.14 -20.35
C GLY A 164 13.99 -9.66 -18.98
N THR A 165 14.24 -10.97 -18.89
CA THR A 165 14.69 -11.65 -17.67
C THR A 165 16.02 -11.09 -17.14
N ASP A 166 16.97 -10.82 -18.03
CA ASP A 166 18.26 -10.23 -17.67
C ASP A 166 18.09 -8.81 -17.09
N ASP A 167 17.08 -8.06 -17.56
CA ASP A 167 16.78 -6.72 -17.04
C ASP A 167 16.22 -6.79 -15.61
N ILE A 168 15.37 -7.76 -15.30
CA ILE A 168 14.77 -7.87 -13.96
C ILE A 168 15.74 -8.37 -12.89
N VAL A 169 16.61 -9.33 -13.22
CA VAL A 169 17.66 -9.78 -12.29
C VAL A 169 18.65 -8.63 -12.03
N ASN A 170 19.00 -7.86 -13.06
CA ASN A 170 19.81 -6.67 -12.91
C ASN A 170 19.11 -5.61 -12.05
N ARG A 171 17.81 -5.34 -12.29
CA ARG A 171 17.00 -4.41 -11.50
C ARG A 171 16.97 -4.80 -10.03
N LEU A 172 16.72 -6.07 -9.71
CA LEU A 172 16.75 -6.57 -8.32
C LEU A 172 18.13 -6.33 -7.70
N THR A 173 19.21 -6.66 -8.41
CA THR A 173 20.58 -6.55 -7.90
C THR A 173 20.97 -5.10 -7.63
N VAL A 174 20.72 -4.20 -8.59
CA VAL A 174 21.04 -2.77 -8.44
C VAL A 174 20.20 -2.14 -7.33
N LEU A 175 18.89 -2.45 -7.28
CA LEU A 175 17.99 -1.89 -6.28
C LEU A 175 18.33 -2.37 -4.86
N SER A 176 18.49 -3.68 -4.67
CA SER A 176 18.83 -4.26 -3.36
C SER A 176 20.20 -3.79 -2.88
N ARG A 177 21.20 -3.68 -3.76
CA ARG A 177 22.53 -3.17 -3.40
C ARG A 177 22.48 -1.72 -2.92
N ALA A 178 21.77 -0.86 -3.66
CA ALA A 178 21.64 0.55 -3.28
C ALA A 178 20.85 0.74 -1.97
N ASP A 179 19.96 -0.18 -1.62
CA ASP A 179 19.23 -0.21 -0.35
C ASP A 179 20.05 -0.83 0.80
N ALA A 180 20.90 -1.82 0.50
CA ALA A 180 21.83 -2.40 1.46
C ALA A 180 22.91 -1.39 1.87
N ASP A 181 23.36 -0.55 0.93
CA ASP A 181 24.35 0.52 1.17
C ASP A 181 23.79 1.65 2.06
N PRO A 182 24.37 1.90 3.25
CA PRO A 182 23.98 3.02 4.11
C PRO A 182 24.07 4.40 3.45
N ALA A 183 25.01 4.61 2.51
CA ALA A 183 25.19 5.89 1.85
C ALA A 183 24.15 6.14 0.72
N GLY A 184 23.80 5.10 -0.04
CA GLY A 184 22.79 5.15 -1.09
C GLY A 184 21.34 5.14 -0.58
N ARG A 185 21.08 4.45 0.55
CA ARG A 185 19.74 4.20 1.08
C ARG A 185 18.86 5.45 1.27
N PRO A 186 19.34 6.58 1.85
CA PRO A 186 18.49 7.75 2.08
C PRO A 186 17.80 8.27 0.81
N ARG A 187 18.48 8.20 -0.35
CA ARG A 187 17.91 8.63 -1.63
C ARG A 187 16.70 7.78 -2.05
N LEU A 188 16.73 6.49 -1.72
CA LEU A 188 15.65 5.55 -2.03
C LEU A 188 14.48 5.68 -1.06
N THR A 189 14.77 5.89 0.22
CA THR A 189 13.76 5.98 1.29
C THR A 189 13.03 7.32 1.31
N ASP A 190 13.68 8.40 0.88
CA ASP A 190 13.13 9.77 0.92
C ASP A 190 12.38 10.16 -0.37
N SER A 191 12.17 9.19 -1.27
CA SER A 191 11.41 9.38 -2.51
C SER A 191 9.89 9.33 -2.25
N ALA A 192 9.11 10.13 -2.98
CA ALA A 192 7.64 10.11 -2.89
C ALA A 192 7.03 9.03 -3.79
N TYR A 193 5.89 8.47 -3.35
CA TYR A 193 5.17 7.45 -4.10
C TYR A 193 4.59 8.10 -5.35
N SER A 194 4.79 7.46 -6.50
CA SER A 194 4.33 7.94 -7.79
C SER A 194 3.46 6.89 -8.45
N LEU A 195 2.40 7.32 -9.11
CA LEU A 195 1.58 6.41 -9.89
C LEU A 195 2.27 6.20 -11.24
N ASP A 196 2.70 4.97 -11.50
CA ASP A 196 3.32 4.59 -12.77
C ASP A 196 2.21 4.25 -13.80
N PRO A 197 2.05 5.04 -14.88
CA PRO A 197 1.06 4.80 -15.93
C PRO A 197 1.38 3.57 -16.78
N ASP A 198 2.66 3.22 -16.93
CA ASP A 198 3.11 2.20 -17.90
C ASP A 198 3.21 0.80 -17.28
N ALA A 199 3.13 0.71 -15.95
CA ALA A 199 3.00 -0.55 -15.23
C ALA A 199 1.59 -1.14 -15.40
N SER A 200 1.32 -1.73 -16.58
CA SER A 200 0.14 -2.57 -16.79
C SER A 200 0.18 -3.74 -15.80
N PRO A 201 -0.81 -3.86 -14.91
CA PRO A 201 -0.83 -4.94 -13.93
C PRO A 201 -1.25 -6.28 -14.54
N ASP A 202 -1.65 -6.31 -15.81
CA ASP A 202 -2.32 -7.45 -16.41
C ASP A 202 -1.36 -8.62 -16.61
N TRP A 203 -1.78 -9.80 -16.17
CA TRP A 203 -1.07 -11.02 -16.48
C TRP A 203 -1.11 -11.29 -17.98
N ARG A 204 0.06 -11.38 -18.60
CA ARG A 204 0.22 -11.85 -19.97
C ARG A 204 0.95 -13.19 -19.93
N PRO A 205 0.62 -14.16 -20.79
CA PRO A 205 1.46 -15.35 -20.93
C PRO A 205 2.86 -14.93 -21.39
N GLY A 206 3.89 -15.31 -20.64
CA GLY A 206 5.27 -15.09 -21.04
C GLY A 206 5.56 -15.85 -22.34
N ARG A 207 6.24 -15.21 -23.29
CA ARG A 207 6.80 -15.93 -24.45
C ARG A 207 8.04 -16.68 -23.95
N PRO A 208 8.23 -17.98 -24.24
CA PRO A 208 9.43 -18.70 -23.85
C PRO A 208 10.65 -17.97 -24.40
N MET A 209 11.44 -17.33 -23.54
CA MET A 209 12.71 -16.76 -23.99
C MET A 209 13.69 -17.91 -24.18
N PRO A 210 14.44 -17.94 -25.31
CA PRO A 210 15.49 -18.92 -25.50
C PRO A 210 16.50 -18.77 -24.37
N VAL A 211 16.68 -19.82 -23.57
CA VAL A 211 17.69 -19.90 -22.53
C VAL A 211 19.04 -19.72 -23.19
N ARG A 212 19.64 -18.53 -23.05
CA ARG A 212 21.01 -18.31 -23.52
C ARG A 212 21.94 -19.11 -22.59
N PRO A 213 22.69 -20.09 -23.10
CA PRO A 213 23.67 -20.79 -22.26
C PRO A 213 24.76 -19.77 -21.89
N ARG A 214 24.76 -19.28 -20.65
CA ARG A 214 25.81 -18.38 -20.15
C ARG A 214 26.62 -19.06 -19.05
N ARG A 215 27.87 -19.30 -19.41
CA ARG A 215 29.12 -19.57 -18.65
C ARG A 215 29.17 -20.81 -17.75
N THR A 216 30.32 -21.47 -17.84
CA THR A 216 30.83 -22.52 -16.95
C THR A 216 30.78 -22.05 -15.49
N GLY A 217 30.16 -22.85 -14.62
CA GLY A 217 29.99 -22.55 -13.20
C GLY A 217 29.19 -23.66 -12.50
N ALA A 218 29.21 -23.67 -11.17
CA ALA A 218 28.40 -24.60 -10.38
C ALA A 218 26.91 -24.41 -10.69
N ARG A 219 26.18 -25.52 -10.88
CA ARG A 219 24.74 -25.50 -11.17
C ARG A 219 23.93 -25.33 -9.89
N VAL A 220 22.81 -24.62 -9.99
CA VAL A 220 21.85 -24.49 -8.89
C VAL A 220 21.31 -25.86 -8.50
N THR A 221 21.29 -26.11 -7.20
CA THR A 221 20.81 -27.34 -6.57
C THR A 221 19.41 -27.18 -6.00
N ALA A 222 18.70 -28.29 -5.80
CA ALA A 222 17.41 -28.28 -5.11
C ALA A 222 17.51 -27.82 -3.64
N ALA A 223 18.68 -27.99 -3.01
CA ALA A 223 18.92 -27.54 -1.65
C ALA A 223 18.92 -26.01 -1.55
N GLU A 224 19.62 -25.33 -2.47
CA GLU A 224 19.64 -23.86 -2.51
C GLU A 224 18.25 -23.26 -2.75
N VAL A 225 17.44 -23.90 -3.59
CA VAL A 225 16.03 -23.49 -3.81
C VAL A 225 15.20 -23.62 -2.52
N ARG A 226 15.37 -24.73 -1.77
CA ARG A 226 14.68 -24.91 -0.48
C ARG A 226 15.12 -23.86 0.54
N THR A 227 16.42 -23.56 0.61
CA THR A 227 16.94 -22.51 1.50
C THR A 227 16.31 -21.15 1.21
N LEU A 228 16.11 -20.77 -0.05
CA LEU A 228 15.40 -19.51 -0.38
C LEU A 228 13.94 -19.49 0.10
N GLN A 229 13.25 -20.63 0.01
CA GLN A 229 11.87 -20.76 0.49
C GLN A 229 11.81 -20.68 2.03
N GLU A 230 12.73 -21.35 2.72
CA GLU A 230 12.87 -21.28 4.18
C GLU A 230 13.19 -19.86 4.65
N MET A 231 14.10 -19.15 3.97
CA MET A 231 14.41 -17.76 4.29
C MET A 231 13.20 -16.83 4.13
N SER A 232 12.29 -17.12 3.19
CA SER A 232 11.04 -16.37 3.07
C SER A 232 10.18 -16.50 4.32
N GLN A 233 10.08 -17.71 4.89
CA GLN A 233 9.38 -17.95 6.15
C GLN A 233 10.02 -17.16 7.30
N VAL A 234 11.34 -17.24 7.43
CA VAL A 234 12.11 -16.54 8.48
C VAL A 234 11.80 -15.03 8.47
N PHE A 235 11.89 -14.38 7.30
CA PHE A 235 11.66 -12.94 7.23
C PHE A 235 10.19 -12.55 7.42
N VAL A 236 9.23 -13.39 7.03
CA VAL A 236 7.81 -13.14 7.34
C VAL A 236 7.56 -13.23 8.83
N ASP A 237 8.12 -14.23 9.52
CA ASP A 237 7.96 -14.36 10.97
C ASP A 237 8.60 -13.19 11.72
N LEU A 238 9.80 -12.77 11.32
CA LEU A 238 10.44 -11.57 11.87
C LEU A 238 9.59 -10.31 11.66
N MET A 239 9.03 -10.13 10.46
CA MET A 239 8.13 -9.00 10.17
C MET A 239 6.86 -9.04 11.03
N GLU A 240 6.22 -10.19 11.18
CA GLU A 240 5.00 -10.32 11.98
C GLU A 240 5.23 -10.17 13.50
N ARG A 241 6.43 -10.52 13.98
CA ARG A 241 6.83 -10.35 15.39
C ARG A 241 7.31 -8.94 15.71
N TYR A 242 8.14 -8.33 14.86
CA TYR A 242 8.86 -7.09 15.20
C TYR A 242 8.54 -5.90 14.30
N GLY A 243 7.70 -6.08 13.27
CA GLY A 243 7.38 -5.05 12.29
C GLY A 243 8.36 -5.00 11.12
N GLY A 244 7.92 -4.46 9.99
CA GLY A 244 8.70 -4.54 8.74
C GLY A 244 9.95 -3.66 8.68
N ALA A 245 10.18 -2.74 9.61
CA ALA A 245 11.47 -2.05 9.68
C ALA A 245 12.57 -2.90 10.34
N HIS A 246 12.21 -3.90 11.14
CA HIS A 246 13.17 -4.85 11.72
C HIS A 246 13.70 -5.80 10.63
N ALA A 247 14.99 -6.13 10.64
CA ALA A 247 15.66 -7.03 9.69
C ALA A 247 15.54 -6.68 8.17
N ARG A 248 14.92 -5.55 7.81
CA ARG A 248 14.72 -5.12 6.42
C ARG A 248 16.01 -5.03 5.61
N SER A 249 17.04 -4.40 6.20
CA SER A 249 18.35 -4.27 5.56
C SER A 249 19.09 -5.59 5.43
N ALA A 250 18.84 -6.55 6.34
CA ALA A 250 19.41 -7.90 6.23
C ALA A 250 18.78 -8.66 5.05
N LEU A 251 17.47 -8.53 4.83
CA LEU A 251 16.82 -9.12 3.65
C LEU A 251 17.30 -8.44 2.35
N ALA A 252 17.49 -7.12 2.35
CA ALA A 252 18.07 -6.43 1.19
C ALA A 252 19.48 -6.97 0.86
N ALA A 253 20.35 -7.14 1.86
CA ALA A 253 21.67 -7.73 1.68
C ALA A 253 21.61 -9.19 1.19
N TYR A 254 20.74 -10.02 1.78
CA TYR A 254 20.53 -11.40 1.34
C TYR A 254 20.06 -11.51 -0.12
N LEU A 255 19.20 -10.58 -0.56
CA LEU A 255 18.81 -10.50 -1.98
C LEU A 255 20.00 -10.13 -2.87
N THR A 256 20.85 -9.18 -2.44
CA THR A 256 22.03 -8.74 -3.17
C THR A 256 23.11 -9.82 -3.28
N ASP A 257 23.39 -10.53 -2.19
CA ASP A 257 24.58 -11.39 -2.08
C ASP A 257 24.28 -12.84 -2.49
N ASP A 258 23.15 -13.39 -2.02
CA ASP A 258 22.78 -14.79 -2.22
C ASP A 258 21.81 -14.96 -3.37
N THR A 259 20.70 -14.22 -3.36
CA THR A 259 19.62 -14.43 -4.34
C THR A 259 20.06 -14.03 -5.75
N SER A 260 20.68 -12.85 -5.91
CA SER A 260 21.20 -12.38 -7.20
C SER A 260 22.25 -13.33 -7.78
N ARG A 261 23.13 -13.90 -6.95
CA ARG A 261 24.13 -14.90 -7.36
C ARG A 261 23.47 -16.16 -7.91
N LEU A 262 22.44 -16.66 -7.23
CA LEU A 262 21.70 -17.86 -7.67
C LEU A 262 20.92 -17.60 -8.97
N LEU A 263 20.29 -16.43 -9.12
CA LEU A 263 19.47 -16.10 -10.29
C LEU A 263 20.24 -16.06 -11.62
N VAL A 264 21.55 -15.77 -11.57
CA VAL A 264 22.43 -15.77 -12.76
C VAL A 264 23.12 -17.12 -13.00
N ALA A 265 23.05 -18.06 -12.06
CA ALA A 265 23.69 -19.36 -12.16
C ALA A 265 22.92 -20.32 -13.10
N PRO A 266 23.61 -21.26 -13.76
CA PRO A 266 22.96 -22.24 -14.63
C PRO A 266 22.06 -23.19 -13.82
N ALA A 267 20.80 -23.34 -14.25
CA ALA A 267 19.82 -24.22 -13.61
C ALA A 267 19.00 -25.00 -14.66
N GLN A 268 18.52 -26.18 -14.29
CA GLN A 268 17.51 -26.90 -15.08
C GLN A 268 16.19 -26.11 -15.09
N ALA A 269 15.38 -26.24 -16.14
CA ALA A 269 14.17 -25.42 -16.33
C ALA A 269 13.21 -25.47 -15.13
N ALA A 270 12.96 -26.66 -14.56
CA ALA A 270 12.10 -26.82 -13.39
C ALA A 270 12.65 -26.11 -12.14
N LEU A 271 13.95 -26.29 -11.85
CA LEU A 271 14.63 -25.63 -10.74
C LEU A 271 14.70 -24.11 -10.94
N ARG A 272 14.89 -23.65 -12.18
CA ARG A 272 14.87 -22.23 -12.52
C ARG A 272 13.51 -21.62 -12.18
N LYS A 273 12.40 -22.28 -12.56
CA LYS A 273 11.04 -21.81 -12.22
C LYS A 273 10.87 -21.67 -10.70
N GLN A 274 11.28 -22.68 -9.93
CA GLN A 274 11.21 -22.64 -8.46
C GLN A 274 12.11 -21.57 -7.84
N LEU A 275 13.32 -21.39 -8.38
CA LEU A 275 14.28 -20.36 -7.96
C LEU A 275 13.70 -18.95 -8.14
N PHE A 276 13.12 -18.66 -9.31
CA PHE A 276 12.50 -17.35 -9.57
C PHE A 276 11.26 -17.13 -8.70
N SER A 277 10.45 -18.17 -8.43
CA SER A 277 9.34 -18.08 -7.47
C SER A 277 9.85 -17.76 -6.05
N GLY A 278 10.89 -18.43 -5.56
CA GLY A 278 11.51 -18.13 -4.26
C GLY A 278 12.09 -16.72 -4.18
N ALA A 279 12.78 -16.25 -5.23
CA ALA A 279 13.28 -14.89 -5.31
C ALA A 279 12.15 -13.85 -5.33
N ALA A 280 11.06 -14.13 -6.05
CA ALA A 280 9.87 -13.29 -6.05
C ALA A 280 9.20 -13.24 -4.66
N GLN A 281 9.17 -14.35 -3.92
CA GLN A 281 8.63 -14.39 -2.55
C GLN A 281 9.46 -13.50 -1.61
N LEU A 282 10.79 -13.67 -1.58
CA LEU A 282 11.67 -12.81 -0.79
C LEU A 282 11.56 -11.34 -1.16
N THR A 283 11.50 -11.03 -2.46
CA THR A 283 11.34 -9.65 -2.95
C THR A 283 9.99 -9.07 -2.54
N HIS A 284 8.91 -9.87 -2.56
CA HIS A 284 7.60 -9.49 -2.04
C HIS A 284 7.65 -9.20 -0.54
N VAL A 285 8.32 -10.04 0.25
CA VAL A 285 8.51 -9.82 1.69
C VAL A 285 9.26 -8.51 1.94
N LEU A 286 10.35 -8.26 1.20
CA LEU A 286 11.09 -7.00 1.31
C LEU A 286 10.22 -5.79 0.96
N ALA A 287 9.40 -5.89 -0.08
CA ALA A 287 8.45 -4.84 -0.45
C ALA A 287 7.44 -4.56 0.68
N ARG A 288 6.86 -5.62 1.27
CA ARG A 288 5.96 -5.53 2.43
C ARG A 288 6.63 -4.91 3.64
N MET A 289 7.85 -5.33 3.96
CA MET A 289 8.67 -4.79 5.04
C MET A 289 8.96 -3.30 4.82
N THR A 290 9.31 -2.93 3.59
CA THR A 290 9.61 -1.56 3.17
C THR A 290 8.37 -0.66 3.24
N MET A 291 7.19 -1.17 2.86
CA MET A 291 5.92 -0.47 3.02
C MET A 291 5.62 -0.25 4.51
N ASP A 292 5.82 -1.27 5.35
CA ASP A 292 5.59 -1.19 6.78
C ASP A 292 6.59 -0.27 7.50
N ALA A 293 7.80 -0.13 6.96
CA ALA A 293 8.81 0.83 7.41
C ALA A 293 8.50 2.28 6.99
N GLY A 294 7.48 2.51 6.16
CA GLY A 294 7.07 3.85 5.73
C GLY A 294 7.76 4.38 4.47
N HIS A 295 8.30 3.51 3.61
CA HIS A 295 8.96 3.90 2.36
C HIS A 295 8.16 3.44 1.12
N PRO A 296 6.98 4.04 0.84
CA PRO A 296 6.03 3.50 -0.13
C PRO A 296 6.56 3.43 -1.57
N SER A 297 7.45 4.33 -2.00
CA SER A 297 8.04 4.31 -3.35
C SER A 297 9.01 3.17 -3.53
N LEU A 298 9.89 2.97 -2.54
CA LEU A 298 10.83 1.86 -2.57
C LEU A 298 10.08 0.53 -2.52
N ALA A 299 9.03 0.45 -1.69
CA ALA A 299 8.14 -0.71 -1.65
C ALA A 299 7.47 -0.98 -3.01
N GLN A 300 6.99 0.06 -3.70
CA GLN A 300 6.42 -0.07 -5.05
C GLN A 300 7.43 -0.66 -6.03
N ARG A 301 8.68 -0.19 -6.00
CA ARG A 301 9.75 -0.68 -6.89
C ARG A 301 10.09 -2.15 -6.62
N TYR A 302 10.13 -2.56 -5.36
CA TYR A 302 10.27 -3.97 -5.00
C TYR A 302 9.03 -4.79 -5.41
N PHE A 303 7.80 -4.28 -5.25
CA PHE A 303 6.62 -5.00 -5.73
C PHE A 303 6.64 -5.20 -7.25
N THR A 304 6.98 -4.17 -8.03
CA THR A 304 7.14 -4.30 -9.49
C THR A 304 8.22 -5.33 -9.86
N THR A 305 9.33 -5.35 -9.11
CA THR A 305 10.38 -6.36 -9.29
C THR A 305 9.89 -7.76 -8.91
N ALA A 306 9.10 -7.91 -7.84
CA ALA A 306 8.49 -9.19 -7.48
C ALA A 306 7.49 -9.69 -8.53
N LEU A 307 6.69 -8.80 -9.14
CA LEU A 307 5.76 -9.14 -10.22
C LEU A 307 6.51 -9.71 -11.43
N GLY A 308 7.58 -9.07 -11.88
CA GLY A 308 8.31 -9.58 -13.05
C GLY A 308 9.09 -10.87 -12.76
N LEU A 309 9.59 -11.07 -11.53
CA LEU A 309 10.18 -12.36 -11.12
C LEU A 309 9.12 -13.47 -11.08
N ALA A 310 7.93 -13.18 -10.54
CA ALA A 310 6.81 -14.12 -10.52
C ALA A 310 6.32 -14.44 -11.95
N HIS A 311 6.34 -13.46 -12.85
CA HIS A 311 6.02 -13.67 -14.26
C HIS A 311 7.03 -14.57 -14.97
N GLU A 312 8.33 -14.35 -14.77
CA GLU A 312 9.39 -15.25 -15.27
C GLU A 312 9.24 -16.67 -14.70
N ALA A 313 8.82 -16.76 -13.44
CA ALA A 313 8.52 -18.02 -12.79
C ALA A 313 7.18 -18.65 -13.22
N ASP A 314 6.38 -18.03 -14.10
CA ASP A 314 4.99 -18.44 -14.39
C ASP A 314 4.18 -18.74 -13.09
N ASP A 315 4.42 -17.94 -12.04
CA ASP A 315 3.81 -18.06 -10.71
C ASP A 315 2.67 -17.04 -10.57
N ARG A 316 1.53 -17.40 -11.16
CA ARG A 316 0.31 -16.57 -11.14
C ARG A 316 -0.18 -16.26 -9.73
N ARG A 317 0.01 -17.21 -8.82
CA ARG A 317 -0.45 -17.08 -7.43
C ARG A 317 0.29 -15.96 -6.73
N LEU A 318 1.62 -16.00 -6.76
CA LEU A 318 2.44 -14.96 -6.15
C LEU A 318 2.28 -13.60 -6.85
N TYR A 319 2.09 -13.60 -8.17
CA TYR A 319 1.77 -12.40 -8.93
C TYR A 319 0.48 -11.75 -8.40
N ALA A 320 -0.60 -12.52 -8.24
CA ALA A 320 -1.87 -12.03 -7.68
C ALA A 320 -1.74 -11.57 -6.21
N ILE A 321 -1.00 -12.32 -5.37
CA ILE A 321 -0.70 -11.92 -3.98
C ILE A 321 0.03 -10.57 -3.95
N THR A 322 0.95 -10.35 -4.89
CA THR A 322 1.72 -9.11 -5.02
C THR A 322 0.84 -7.95 -5.47
N LEU A 323 -0.03 -8.15 -6.48
CA LEU A 323 -1.02 -7.16 -6.88
C LEU A 323 -1.96 -6.75 -5.72
N ARG A 324 -2.39 -7.71 -4.90
CA ARG A 324 -3.19 -7.42 -3.70
C ARG A 324 -2.41 -6.56 -2.70
N ALA A 325 -1.12 -6.82 -2.48
CA ALA A 325 -0.30 -6.01 -1.59
C ALA A 325 -0.12 -4.58 -2.13
N MET A 326 0.05 -4.41 -3.45
CA MET A 326 0.07 -3.10 -4.10
C MET A 326 -1.28 -2.38 -3.98
N SER A 327 -2.40 -3.11 -4.12
CA SER A 327 -3.76 -2.57 -3.88
C SER A 327 -3.89 -2.01 -2.46
N LEU A 328 -3.43 -2.75 -1.46
CA LEU A 328 -3.42 -2.31 -0.06
C LEU A 328 -2.56 -1.05 0.13
N GLN A 329 -1.38 -0.99 -0.49
CA GLN A 329 -0.52 0.20 -0.43
C GLN A 329 -1.22 1.42 -1.05
N ALA A 330 -1.77 1.27 -2.25
CA ALA A 330 -2.51 2.33 -2.94
C ALA A 330 -3.70 2.82 -2.10
N LEU A 331 -4.44 1.91 -1.48
CA LEU A 331 -5.59 2.24 -0.63
C LEU A 331 -5.17 3.02 0.61
N ARG A 332 -4.10 2.60 1.31
CA ARG A 332 -3.55 3.31 2.48
C ARG A 332 -3.06 4.72 2.12
N LEU A 333 -2.58 4.87 0.90
CA LEU A 333 -2.20 6.14 0.31
C LEU A 333 -3.39 6.83 -0.37
N GLY A 334 -4.65 6.48 -0.11
CA GLY A 334 -5.82 7.21 -0.62
C GLY A 334 -6.03 7.18 -2.14
N PHE A 335 -5.29 6.34 -2.89
CA PHE A 335 -5.48 6.17 -4.33
C PHE A 335 -6.53 5.08 -4.61
N HIS A 336 -7.79 5.37 -4.29
CA HIS A 336 -8.86 4.36 -4.27
C HIS A 336 -9.11 3.73 -5.65
N ALA A 337 -9.09 4.52 -6.72
CA ALA A 337 -9.29 4.02 -8.08
C ALA A 337 -8.19 3.01 -8.48
N ARG A 338 -6.91 3.35 -8.23
CA ARG A 338 -5.79 2.44 -8.49
C ARG A 338 -5.83 1.20 -7.59
N ALA A 339 -6.21 1.37 -6.32
CA ALA A 339 -6.36 0.25 -5.40
C ALA A 339 -7.40 -0.77 -5.90
N ARG A 340 -8.55 -0.29 -6.37
CA ARG A 340 -9.61 -1.13 -6.96
C ARG A 340 -9.13 -1.83 -8.22
N GLN A 341 -8.52 -1.09 -9.16
CA GLN A 341 -7.96 -1.67 -10.39
C GLN A 341 -6.99 -2.82 -10.07
N LEU A 342 -6.05 -2.62 -9.13
CA LEU A 342 -5.09 -3.65 -8.73
C LEU A 342 -5.78 -4.87 -8.07
N ALA A 343 -6.82 -4.65 -7.28
CA ALA A 343 -7.58 -5.75 -6.65
C ALA A 343 -8.39 -6.55 -7.68
N ASP A 344 -9.02 -5.87 -8.64
CA ASP A 344 -9.75 -6.48 -9.76
C ASP A 344 -8.81 -7.35 -10.60
N THR A 345 -7.65 -6.82 -11.01
CA THR A 345 -6.63 -7.57 -11.76
C THR A 345 -6.07 -8.75 -10.95
N ALA A 346 -5.92 -8.61 -9.63
CA ALA A 346 -5.44 -9.70 -8.78
C ALA A 346 -6.42 -10.88 -8.75
N VAL A 347 -7.72 -10.61 -8.53
CA VAL A 347 -8.77 -11.65 -8.56
C VAL A 347 -8.85 -12.27 -9.94
N GLU A 348 -8.69 -11.48 -11.00
CA GLU A 348 -8.70 -11.98 -12.37
C GLU A 348 -7.52 -12.91 -12.66
N THR A 349 -6.31 -12.52 -12.27
CA THR A 349 -5.10 -13.32 -12.46
C THR A 349 -5.22 -14.71 -11.82
N ALA A 350 -5.87 -14.77 -10.66
CA ALA A 350 -6.12 -16.01 -9.93
C ALA A 350 -7.38 -16.78 -10.38
N ARG A 351 -8.15 -16.30 -11.37
CA ARG A 351 -9.43 -16.90 -11.76
C ARG A 351 -9.28 -18.37 -12.20
N SER A 352 -8.18 -18.68 -12.87
CA SER A 352 -7.84 -20.01 -13.38
C SER A 352 -7.17 -20.94 -12.35
N SER A 353 -6.89 -20.45 -11.14
CA SER A 353 -6.26 -21.24 -10.07
C SER A 353 -7.31 -21.91 -9.19
N ASP A 354 -7.12 -23.20 -8.92
CA ASP A 354 -7.90 -23.95 -7.91
C ASP A 354 -7.30 -23.80 -6.51
N ASP A 355 -7.09 -22.56 -6.08
CA ASP A 355 -6.53 -22.26 -4.76
C ASP A 355 -7.53 -21.43 -3.92
N PRO A 356 -8.38 -22.10 -3.11
CA PRO A 356 -9.37 -21.43 -2.28
C PRO A 356 -8.76 -20.44 -1.28
N SER A 357 -7.58 -20.75 -0.74
CA SER A 357 -6.87 -19.89 0.21
C SER A 357 -6.46 -18.56 -0.43
N ALA A 358 -5.82 -18.62 -1.60
CA ALA A 358 -5.47 -17.40 -2.33
C ALA A 358 -6.73 -16.65 -2.78
N ARG A 359 -7.79 -17.34 -3.23
CA ARG A 359 -9.04 -16.67 -3.63
C ARG A 359 -9.67 -15.90 -2.47
N ALA A 360 -9.77 -16.49 -1.28
CA ALA A 360 -10.24 -15.82 -0.08
C ALA A 360 -9.40 -14.58 0.26
N PHE A 361 -8.07 -14.72 0.16
CA PHE A 361 -7.13 -13.61 0.34
C PHE A 361 -7.45 -12.47 -0.62
N LEU A 362 -7.51 -12.73 -1.93
CA LEU A 362 -7.73 -11.69 -2.94
C LEU A 362 -9.11 -11.03 -2.84
N LEU A 363 -10.18 -11.82 -2.68
CA LEU A 363 -11.55 -11.33 -2.55
C LEU A 363 -11.72 -10.40 -1.34
N SER A 364 -11.08 -10.71 -0.21
CA SER A 364 -11.14 -9.84 0.98
C SER A 364 -10.57 -8.43 0.74
N GLN A 365 -9.56 -8.29 -0.13
CA GLN A 365 -9.05 -6.97 -0.54
C GLN A 365 -10.00 -6.27 -1.50
N ARG A 366 -10.56 -6.99 -2.48
CA ARG A 366 -11.48 -6.39 -3.44
C ARG A 366 -12.75 -5.88 -2.76
N ALA A 367 -13.29 -6.65 -1.81
CA ALA A 367 -14.36 -6.23 -0.92
C ALA A 367 -14.07 -4.88 -0.25
N LEU A 368 -12.87 -4.73 0.32
CA LEU A 368 -12.44 -3.49 0.97
C LEU A 368 -12.38 -2.33 -0.04
N THR A 369 -11.86 -2.55 -1.24
CA THR A 369 -11.82 -1.50 -2.27
C THR A 369 -13.22 -1.10 -2.76
N HIS A 370 -14.16 -2.05 -2.88
CA HIS A 370 -15.57 -1.77 -3.18
C HIS A 370 -16.25 -0.99 -2.05
N ALA A 371 -15.93 -1.31 -0.79
CA ALA A 371 -16.47 -0.59 0.36
C ALA A 371 -16.04 0.88 0.36
N TYR A 372 -14.76 1.18 0.10
CA TYR A 372 -14.26 2.56 -0.04
C TYR A 372 -14.82 3.31 -1.25
N ALA A 373 -15.32 2.59 -2.26
CA ALA A 373 -16.03 3.15 -3.40
C ALA A 373 -17.55 3.26 -3.17
N SER A 374 -18.04 2.97 -1.95
CA SER A 374 -19.48 2.92 -1.62
C SER A 374 -20.29 1.90 -2.43
N HIS A 375 -19.64 0.91 -3.03
CA HIS A 375 -20.29 -0.16 -3.79
C HIS A 375 -20.72 -1.31 -2.85
N ARG A 376 -21.71 -1.02 -1.99
CA ARG A 376 -22.10 -1.91 -0.87
C ARG A 376 -22.38 -3.35 -1.28
N ARG A 377 -23.16 -3.57 -2.34
CA ARG A 377 -23.52 -4.92 -2.80
C ARG A 377 -22.28 -5.73 -3.19
N GLN A 378 -21.42 -5.16 -4.05
CA GLN A 378 -20.18 -5.83 -4.49
C GLN A 378 -19.25 -6.14 -3.32
N ALA A 379 -19.16 -5.23 -2.34
CA ALA A 379 -18.36 -5.47 -1.14
C ALA A 379 -18.88 -6.65 -0.31
N VAL A 380 -20.20 -6.74 -0.09
CA VAL A 380 -20.82 -7.84 0.67
C VAL A 380 -20.72 -9.17 -0.08
N ASP A 381 -20.94 -9.16 -1.40
CA ASP A 381 -20.80 -10.35 -2.25
C ASP A 381 -19.36 -10.91 -2.17
N ASP A 382 -18.35 -10.04 -2.27
CA ASP A 382 -16.94 -10.43 -2.15
C ASP A 382 -16.57 -10.93 -0.75
N LEU A 383 -17.11 -10.34 0.33
CA LEU A 383 -16.88 -10.84 1.70
C LEU A 383 -17.44 -12.25 1.87
N THR A 384 -18.67 -12.47 1.40
CA THR A 384 -19.34 -13.77 1.47
C THR A 384 -18.57 -14.82 0.68
N ALA A 385 -18.14 -14.47 -0.54
CA ALA A 385 -17.32 -15.34 -1.36
C ALA A 385 -15.95 -15.62 -0.72
N ALA A 386 -15.33 -14.63 -0.06
CA ALA A 386 -14.05 -14.82 0.62
C ALA A 386 -14.18 -15.81 1.79
N GLU A 387 -15.25 -15.73 2.59
CA GLU A 387 -15.53 -16.67 3.68
C GLU A 387 -15.73 -18.09 3.13
N ALA A 388 -16.57 -18.27 2.11
CA ALA A 388 -16.81 -19.58 1.51
C ALA A 388 -15.54 -20.21 0.91
N GLN A 389 -14.64 -19.40 0.32
CA GLN A 389 -13.37 -19.89 -0.21
C GLN A 389 -12.39 -20.25 0.91
N HIS A 390 -12.37 -19.48 2.01
CA HIS A 390 -11.54 -19.78 3.16
C HIS A 390 -11.94 -21.10 3.82
N ASP A 391 -13.25 -21.33 3.98
CA ASP A 391 -13.76 -22.56 4.61
C ASP A 391 -13.48 -23.83 3.77
N ARG A 392 -13.26 -23.67 2.47
CA ARG A 392 -12.83 -24.76 1.57
C ARG A 392 -11.32 -25.01 1.56
N ALA A 393 -10.53 -24.14 2.17
CA ALA A 393 -9.08 -24.21 2.07
C ALA A 393 -8.50 -25.23 3.07
N THR A 394 -7.78 -26.24 2.57
CA THR A 394 -7.23 -27.37 3.37
C THR A 394 -5.71 -27.50 3.30
N GLY A 395 -5.03 -26.52 2.68
CA GLY A 395 -3.57 -26.55 2.47
C GLY A 395 -2.74 -26.38 3.74
N PRO A 396 -1.43 -26.72 3.71
CA PRO A 396 -0.56 -26.56 4.85
C PRO A 396 -0.37 -25.08 5.22
N PRO A 397 -0.17 -24.77 6.52
CA PRO A 397 0.06 -23.40 6.96
C PRO A 397 1.35 -22.84 6.35
N GLY A 398 1.31 -21.56 6.00
CA GLY A 398 2.46 -20.86 5.44
C GLY A 398 2.07 -19.50 4.85
N PRO A 399 3.02 -18.57 4.74
CA PRO A 399 2.77 -17.15 4.47
C PRO A 399 2.27 -16.89 3.06
N PHE A 400 2.60 -17.79 2.13
CA PHE A 400 2.09 -17.78 0.77
C PHE A 400 1.08 -18.90 0.52
N SER A 401 0.96 -19.90 1.41
CA SER A 401 0.10 -21.08 1.22
C SER A 401 -1.29 -20.96 1.84
N MET A 402 -1.40 -20.38 3.05
CA MET A 402 -2.61 -20.36 3.84
C MET A 402 -2.94 -18.94 4.27
N TYR A 403 -4.16 -18.48 3.97
CA TYR A 403 -4.68 -17.24 4.52
C TYR A 403 -5.17 -17.48 5.96
N PRO A 404 -4.54 -16.90 6.99
CA PRO A 404 -5.01 -17.09 8.36
C PRO A 404 -6.38 -16.48 8.61
N ARG A 405 -7.26 -17.21 9.32
CA ARG A 405 -8.58 -16.73 9.76
C ARG A 405 -8.59 -15.36 10.45
N PRO A 406 -7.72 -15.05 11.44
CA PRO A 406 -7.67 -13.69 12.00
C PRO A 406 -7.32 -12.62 10.96
N GLY A 407 -6.61 -12.96 9.89
CA GLY A 407 -6.39 -12.06 8.76
C GLY A 407 -7.69 -11.74 8.00
N LEU A 408 -8.51 -12.75 7.73
CA LEU A 408 -9.81 -12.61 7.08
C LEU A 408 -10.76 -11.75 7.92
N ASP A 409 -10.91 -12.07 9.22
CA ASP A 409 -11.81 -11.35 10.11
C ASP A 409 -11.40 -9.86 10.25
N TYR A 410 -10.09 -9.58 10.28
CA TYR A 410 -9.57 -8.20 10.26
C TYR A 410 -9.98 -7.45 8.98
N GLN A 411 -9.83 -8.07 7.80
CA GLN A 411 -10.23 -7.45 6.53
C GLN A 411 -11.73 -7.23 6.44
N ARG A 412 -12.53 -8.21 6.92
CA ARG A 412 -13.98 -8.07 7.03
C ARG A 412 -14.36 -6.88 7.90
N GLY A 413 -13.72 -6.73 9.07
CA GLY A 413 -13.90 -5.59 9.95
C GLY A 413 -13.60 -4.25 9.26
N LEU A 414 -12.50 -4.17 8.52
CA LEU A 414 -12.16 -2.96 7.74
C LEU A 414 -13.19 -2.64 6.66
N ALA A 415 -13.68 -3.65 5.93
CA ALA A 415 -14.66 -3.46 4.87
C ALA A 415 -16.01 -2.99 5.44
N LEU A 416 -16.48 -3.62 6.53
CA LEU A 416 -17.70 -3.22 7.23
C LEU A 416 -17.61 -1.79 7.77
N LEU A 417 -16.45 -1.41 8.32
CA LEU A 417 -16.22 -0.04 8.77
C LEU A 417 -16.29 0.96 7.62
N ALA A 418 -15.68 0.65 6.47
CA ALA A 418 -15.76 1.48 5.27
C ALA A 418 -17.20 1.57 4.69
N LEU A 419 -18.04 0.56 4.92
CA LEU A 419 -19.47 0.56 4.59
C LEU A 419 -20.35 1.30 5.63
N GLY A 420 -19.77 1.82 6.71
CA GLY A 420 -20.48 2.51 7.79
C GLY A 420 -21.12 1.60 8.84
N ASP A 421 -20.87 0.28 8.81
CA ASP A 421 -21.41 -0.68 9.78
C ASP A 421 -20.42 -0.91 10.93
N ALA A 422 -20.25 0.12 11.77
CA ALA A 422 -19.33 0.10 12.89
C ALA A 422 -19.62 -1.02 13.93
N PRO A 423 -20.88 -1.35 14.28
CA PRO A 423 -21.17 -2.46 15.19
C PRO A 423 -20.72 -3.83 14.65
N GLN A 424 -21.00 -4.14 13.38
CA GLN A 424 -20.53 -5.39 12.79
C GLN A 424 -19.00 -5.39 12.62
N ALA A 425 -18.41 -4.24 12.29
CA ALA A 425 -16.95 -4.10 12.21
C ALA A 425 -16.28 -4.41 13.56
N ALA A 426 -16.81 -3.88 14.67
CA ALA A 426 -16.30 -4.15 16.01
C ALA A 426 -16.35 -5.64 16.35
N ARG A 427 -17.45 -6.34 16.00
CA ARG A 427 -17.56 -7.80 16.20
C ARG A 427 -16.49 -8.56 15.42
N ALA A 428 -16.33 -8.29 14.12
CA ALA A 428 -15.32 -8.95 13.29
C ALA A 428 -13.88 -8.68 13.78
N LEU A 429 -13.59 -7.44 14.20
CA LEU A 429 -12.29 -7.07 14.74
C LEU A 429 -12.03 -7.72 16.11
N THR A 430 -13.07 -7.94 16.93
CA THR A 430 -12.96 -8.67 18.20
C THR A 430 -12.61 -10.13 17.95
N SER A 431 -13.28 -10.80 17.00
CA SER A 431 -12.92 -12.17 16.59
C SER A 431 -11.48 -12.25 16.08
N SER A 432 -11.07 -11.27 15.26
CA SER A 432 -9.68 -11.20 14.82
C SER A 432 -8.69 -11.02 15.97
N ALA A 433 -9.01 -10.22 16.99
CA ALA A 433 -8.13 -9.96 18.11
C ALA A 433 -7.96 -11.22 18.98
N ALA A 434 -9.08 -11.89 19.30
CA ALA A 434 -9.09 -13.09 20.12
C ALA A 434 -8.28 -14.26 19.51
N ALA A 435 -8.23 -14.35 18.18
CA ALA A 435 -7.54 -15.42 17.47
C ALA A 435 -6.06 -15.13 17.16
N ARG A 436 -5.48 -14.01 17.61
CA ARG A 436 -4.05 -13.69 17.40
C ARG A 436 -3.19 -14.14 18.57
N GLY A 437 -2.08 -14.82 18.27
CA GLY A 437 -1.08 -15.22 19.26
C GLY A 437 -0.31 -14.03 19.85
N ALA A 438 0.10 -14.18 21.11
CA ALA A 438 0.79 -13.13 21.88
C ALA A 438 2.14 -12.70 21.27
N ASP A 439 2.82 -13.59 20.53
CA ASP A 439 4.12 -13.32 19.89
C ASP A 439 4.00 -12.51 18.58
N ARG A 440 2.80 -12.41 17.99
CA ARG A 440 2.55 -11.72 16.70
C ARG A 440 2.29 -10.22 16.91
N HIS A 441 3.25 -9.50 17.50
CA HIS A 441 3.06 -8.11 17.93
C HIS A 441 2.57 -7.17 16.80
N ARG A 442 3.05 -7.35 15.56
CA ARG A 442 2.65 -6.47 14.45
C ARG A 442 1.15 -6.55 14.19
N SER A 443 0.65 -7.75 13.92
CA SER A 443 -0.75 -7.91 13.53
C SER A 443 -1.69 -7.82 14.74
N GLY A 444 -1.24 -8.22 15.93
CA GLY A 444 -1.94 -7.98 17.20
C GLY A 444 -2.16 -6.49 17.48
N ALA A 445 -1.07 -5.70 17.54
CA ALA A 445 -1.13 -4.26 17.80
C ALA A 445 -2.06 -3.53 16.82
N LEU A 446 -1.93 -3.79 15.52
CA LEU A 446 -2.75 -3.11 14.51
C LEU A 446 -4.23 -3.50 14.59
N THR A 447 -4.54 -4.73 15.00
CA THR A 447 -5.93 -5.17 15.23
C THR A 447 -6.53 -4.48 16.44
N HIS A 448 -5.82 -4.47 17.57
CA HIS A 448 -6.28 -3.78 18.78
C HIS A 448 -6.43 -2.28 18.58
N ALA A 449 -5.49 -1.64 17.89
CA ALA A 449 -5.60 -0.23 17.56
C ALA A 449 -6.83 0.08 16.70
N ARG A 450 -7.12 -0.77 15.71
CA ARG A 450 -8.28 -0.61 14.84
C ARG A 450 -9.59 -0.83 15.60
N LEU A 451 -9.64 -1.85 16.45
CA LEU A 451 -10.80 -2.15 17.30
C LEU A 451 -11.08 -1.01 18.27
N ALA A 452 -10.06 -0.55 19.01
CA ALA A 452 -10.17 0.56 19.94
C ALA A 452 -10.70 1.84 19.26
N ALA A 453 -10.15 2.19 18.09
CA ALA A 453 -10.62 3.32 17.30
C ALA A 453 -12.08 3.16 16.80
N THR A 454 -12.54 1.93 16.59
CA THR A 454 -13.92 1.63 16.16
C THR A 454 -14.92 1.70 17.31
N LEU A 455 -14.51 1.33 18.52
CA LEU A 455 -15.35 1.34 19.72
C LEU A 455 -15.68 2.75 20.22
N LEU A 456 -14.75 3.71 20.04
CA LEU A 456 -14.91 5.06 20.58
C LEU A 456 -16.12 5.81 20.01
N PRO A 457 -16.36 5.87 18.68
CA PRO A 457 -17.58 6.48 18.12
C PRO A 457 -18.87 5.74 18.50
N LEU A 458 -18.79 4.48 18.93
CA LEU A 458 -19.94 3.71 19.43
C LEU A 458 -20.26 4.03 20.91
N GLY A 459 -19.56 4.97 21.53
CA GLY A 459 -19.73 5.32 22.95
C GLY A 459 -19.14 4.31 23.93
N ARG A 460 -18.37 3.32 23.45
CA ARG A 460 -17.77 2.25 24.26
C ARG A 460 -16.36 2.62 24.70
N LEU A 461 -16.25 3.68 25.49
CA LEU A 461 -14.95 4.28 25.88
C LEU A 461 -14.09 3.31 26.69
N GLU A 462 -14.67 2.64 27.67
CA GLU A 462 -13.97 1.76 28.60
C GLU A 462 -13.35 0.59 27.84
N GLU A 463 -14.12 -0.06 26.97
CA GLU A 463 -13.62 -1.14 26.10
C GLU A 463 -12.58 -0.65 25.09
N SER A 464 -12.75 0.56 24.55
CA SER A 464 -11.73 1.20 23.71
C SER A 464 -10.41 1.34 24.47
N CYS A 465 -10.46 1.79 25.73
CA CYS A 465 -9.27 1.96 26.57
C CYS A 465 -8.57 0.64 26.87
N VAL A 466 -9.32 -0.45 27.11
CA VAL A 466 -8.75 -1.81 27.27
C VAL A 466 -7.91 -2.19 26.05
N HIS A 467 -8.46 -2.04 24.85
CA HIS A 467 -7.72 -2.38 23.63
C HIS A 467 -6.56 -1.41 23.33
N TRP A 468 -6.66 -0.15 23.75
CA TRP A 468 -5.53 0.78 23.67
C TRP A 468 -4.38 0.38 24.59
N HIS A 469 -4.66 -0.15 25.80
CA HIS A 469 -3.62 -0.70 26.66
C HIS A 469 -2.91 -1.89 26.01
N VAL A 470 -3.67 -2.86 25.47
CA VAL A 470 -3.06 -4.00 24.75
C VAL A 470 -2.22 -3.55 23.56
N PHE A 471 -2.69 -2.56 22.80
CA PHE A 471 -1.88 -1.96 21.74
C PHE A 471 -0.55 -1.38 22.26
N LEU A 472 -0.60 -0.66 23.39
CA LEU A 472 0.58 -0.07 24.03
C LEU A 472 1.54 -1.12 24.58
N ASP A 473 1.05 -2.29 25.02
CA ASP A 473 1.89 -3.40 25.47
C ASP A 473 2.71 -4.00 24.31
N HIS A 474 2.11 -4.09 23.11
CA HIS A 474 2.84 -4.56 21.92
C HIS A 474 3.76 -3.49 21.29
N TYR A 475 3.44 -2.20 21.48
CA TYR A 475 4.09 -1.10 20.75
C TYR A 475 5.63 -0.99 20.93
N PRO A 476 6.22 -1.16 22.14
CA PRO A 476 7.67 -1.06 22.35
C PRO A 476 8.49 -2.02 21.48
N GLY A 477 7.99 -3.24 21.28
CA GLY A 477 8.65 -4.29 20.49
C GLY A 477 8.45 -4.16 18.98
N LEU A 478 7.62 -3.21 18.54
CA LEU A 478 7.16 -3.10 17.17
C LEU A 478 7.79 -1.92 16.44
N ARG A 479 8.45 -2.18 15.31
CA ARG A 479 9.00 -1.17 14.38
C ARG A 479 8.20 -1.15 13.07
N ALA A 480 7.10 -0.39 13.09
CA ALA A 480 6.19 -0.27 11.95
C ALA A 480 5.54 1.13 11.91
N ALA A 481 5.59 1.80 10.76
CA ALA A 481 4.97 3.10 10.53
C ALA A 481 3.44 3.09 10.77
N PRO A 482 2.67 2.05 10.40
CA PRO A 482 1.25 1.97 10.77
C PRO A 482 1.01 1.98 12.29
N ALA A 483 1.92 1.44 13.10
CA ALA A 483 1.80 1.49 14.56
C ALA A 483 2.09 2.91 15.09
N ASP A 484 3.02 3.63 14.48
CA ASP A 484 3.27 5.04 14.82
C ASP A 484 2.08 5.94 14.49
N HIS A 485 1.40 5.66 13.38
CA HIS A 485 0.15 6.32 13.03
C HIS A 485 -0.96 5.98 14.03
N ALA A 486 -1.07 4.72 14.47
CA ALA A 486 -2.01 4.31 15.50
C ALA A 486 -1.75 5.01 16.85
N LEU A 487 -0.49 5.12 17.29
CA LEU A 487 -0.15 5.85 18.53
C LEU A 487 -0.50 7.34 18.44
N LYS A 488 -0.26 7.98 17.29
CA LYS A 488 -0.70 9.36 17.06
C LYS A 488 -2.22 9.46 17.13
N HIS A 489 -2.94 8.53 16.50
CA HIS A 489 -4.39 8.49 16.50
C HIS A 489 -4.98 8.28 17.91
N LEU A 490 -4.43 7.35 18.70
CA LEU A 490 -4.75 7.16 20.12
C LEU A 490 -4.66 8.50 20.87
N ARG A 491 -3.52 9.17 20.77
CA ARG A 491 -3.28 10.44 21.48
C ARG A 491 -4.24 11.54 21.04
N THR A 492 -4.65 11.58 19.78
CA THR A 492 -5.62 12.58 19.30
C THR A 492 -7.05 12.25 19.69
N SER A 493 -7.44 10.99 19.60
CA SER A 493 -8.82 10.53 19.82
C SER A 493 -9.23 10.60 21.29
N LEU A 494 -8.31 10.33 22.21
CA LEU A 494 -8.58 10.39 23.65
C LEU A 494 -8.45 11.79 24.28
N ARG A 495 -8.02 12.82 23.53
CA ARG A 495 -7.87 14.19 24.07
C ARG A 495 -9.16 14.75 24.66
N GLY A 496 -10.29 14.50 24.01
CA GLY A 496 -11.60 14.94 24.48
C GLY A 496 -12.11 14.19 25.72
N PHE A 497 -11.47 13.09 26.09
CA PHE A 497 -11.85 12.23 27.20
C PHE A 497 -10.83 12.29 28.36
N ARG A 498 -9.89 13.24 28.34
CA ARG A 498 -8.78 13.30 29.32
C ARG A 498 -9.21 13.39 30.79
N ASP A 499 -10.44 13.85 31.04
CA ASP A 499 -11.00 13.98 32.39
C ASP A 499 -11.65 12.67 32.88
N ARG A 500 -11.79 11.67 32.00
CA ARG A 500 -12.20 10.31 32.36
C ARG A 500 -10.99 9.51 32.83
N PRO A 501 -11.06 8.82 33.98
CA PRO A 501 -9.91 8.16 34.57
C PRO A 501 -9.30 7.08 33.66
N GLU A 502 -10.14 6.33 32.93
CA GLU A 502 -9.70 5.27 32.01
C GLU A 502 -8.87 5.85 30.85
N ALA A 503 -9.36 6.91 30.22
CA ALA A 503 -8.67 7.57 29.12
C ALA A 503 -7.41 8.31 29.61
N ALA A 504 -7.44 8.89 30.81
CA ALA A 504 -6.27 9.49 31.45
C ALA A 504 -5.16 8.46 31.68
N ALA A 505 -5.51 7.25 32.15
CA ALA A 505 -4.57 6.15 32.35
C ALA A 505 -3.93 5.70 31.03
N VAL A 506 -4.72 5.54 29.95
CA VAL A 506 -4.19 5.21 28.62
C VAL A 506 -3.25 6.31 28.10
N LEU A 507 -3.64 7.58 28.25
CA LEU A 507 -2.80 8.71 27.82
C LEU A 507 -1.50 8.80 28.64
N HIS A 508 -1.53 8.46 29.93
CA HIS A 508 -0.35 8.35 30.76
C HIS A 508 0.57 7.22 30.27
N HIS A 509 0.03 6.01 30.07
CA HIS A 509 0.78 4.88 29.53
C HIS A 509 1.40 5.21 28.15
N ALA A 510 0.64 5.88 27.27
CA ALA A 510 1.14 6.32 25.96
C ALA A 510 2.27 7.36 26.03
N ARG A 511 2.46 8.06 27.15
CA ARG A 511 3.60 8.99 27.37
C ARG A 511 4.84 8.27 27.89
N THR A 512 4.66 7.24 28.72
CA THR A 512 5.76 6.47 29.30
C THR A 512 6.34 5.45 28.34
N VAL A 513 5.52 4.96 27.41
CA VAL A 513 5.97 4.07 26.33
C VAL A 513 6.93 4.82 25.40
N THR A 514 8.20 4.45 25.49
CA THR A 514 9.25 4.90 24.58
C THR A 514 9.69 3.73 23.70
N ARG A 515 9.77 3.96 22.40
CA ARG A 515 10.47 3.03 21.50
C ARG A 515 11.96 3.31 21.63
N PRO A 516 12.83 2.29 21.82
CA PRO A 516 14.27 2.51 21.76
C PRO A 516 14.60 3.13 20.39
N LYS A 517 15.13 4.35 20.39
CA LYS A 517 15.66 4.96 19.16
C LYS A 517 16.80 4.07 18.67
N PRO A 518 16.86 3.67 17.39
CA PRO A 518 18.04 2.99 16.89
C PRO A 518 19.25 3.89 17.16
N ALA A 519 20.31 3.31 17.73
CA ALA A 519 21.54 4.04 18.01
C ALA A 519 22.00 4.75 16.73
N PRO A 520 22.35 6.05 16.78
CA PRO A 520 22.94 6.69 15.62
C PRO A 520 24.22 5.93 15.26
N SER A 521 24.37 5.55 13.99
CA SER A 521 25.62 4.96 13.48
C SER A 521 26.75 5.94 13.74
N THR A 522 27.60 5.63 14.71
CA THR A 522 28.82 6.37 15.01
C THR A 522 29.87 6.05 13.94
N ASP A 523 29.63 6.51 12.71
CA ASP A 523 30.69 6.67 11.72
C ASP A 523 30.91 8.17 11.52
N ARG A 524 31.44 8.80 12.57
CA ARG A 524 32.31 9.96 12.35
C ARG A 524 33.71 9.39 12.15
N ASN A 525 34.03 9.25 10.86
CA ASN A 525 35.37 9.18 10.31
C ASN A 525 36.29 10.17 11.07
N THR A 526 36.97 9.66 12.10
CA THR A 526 38.14 10.27 12.70
C THR A 526 39.31 9.52 12.09
N GLY A 527 39.74 9.98 10.91
CA GLY A 527 41.01 9.54 10.36
C GLY A 527 42.12 9.82 11.38
N PRO A 528 43.11 8.93 11.52
CA PRO A 528 44.21 9.20 12.42
C PRO A 528 45.01 10.37 11.85
N ALA A 529 45.16 11.42 12.67
CA ALA A 529 46.31 12.31 12.53
C ALA A 529 47.53 11.51 12.99
N GLY A 530 48.39 11.16 12.04
CA GLY A 530 49.66 10.46 12.24
C GLY A 530 50.46 10.52 10.97
#